data_AF-X0VXP6-F1
#
_entry.id   AF-X0VXP6-F1
#
_cell.length_a   1.000
_cell.length_b   1.000
_cell.length_c   1.000
_cell.angle_alpha   90.00
_cell.angle_beta   90.00
_cell.angle_gamma   90.00
#
_symmetry.space_group_name_H-M   'P 1'
#
loop_
_entity.id
_entity.type
_entity.pdbx_description
1 polymer ?
#
loop_
_entity_poly.entity_id
_entity_poly.type
_entity_poly.pdbx_seq_one_letter_code
_entity_poly.pdbx_strand_id
1 'polypeptide(L)' 'MPYLKKVNIKGNDYFYLFHTVRDGNKFRKLSKYIGKEEPPKEELE' A
#
# COMPACT_ATOMS: atom_id res chain seq x y z
N MET A 1 5.60 -10.07 0.12
CA MET A 1 5.66 -9.31 -1.15
C MET A 1 4.79 -8.07 -1.01
N PRO A 2 5.32 -6.86 -1.24
CA PRO A 2 4.53 -5.64 -1.24
C PRO A 2 3.61 -5.60 -2.47
N TYR A 3 2.38 -5.13 -2.31
CA TYR A 3 1.45 -4.93 -3.42
C TYR A 3 0.69 -3.60 -3.27
N LEU A 4 0.42 -2.98 -4.41
CA LEU A 4 -0.42 -1.80 -4.50
C LEU A 4 -1.89 -2.19 -4.47
N LYS A 5 -2.69 -1.47 -3.69
CA LYS A 5 -4.15 -1.62 -3.66
C LYS A 5 -4.80 -0.25 -3.72
N LYS A 6 -5.75 -0.13 -4.64
CA LYS A 6 -6.65 1.02 -4.76
C LYS A 6 -7.81 0.87 -3.76
N VAL A 7 -8.08 1.91 -2.98
CA VAL A 7 -9.12 1.94 -1.95
C VAL A 7 -9.97 3.18 -2.18
N ASN A 8 -11.28 3.00 -2.34
CA ASN A 8 -12.21 4.12 -2.42
C ASN A 8 -12.68 4.50 -1.00
N ILE A 9 -12.45 5.74 -0.59
CA ILE A 9 -12.91 6.28 0.69
C ILE A 9 -13.66 7.58 0.42
N LYS A 10 -14.96 7.62 0.77
CA LYS A 10 -15.83 8.79 0.58
C LYS A 10 -15.77 9.34 -0.86
N GLY A 11 -15.84 8.46 -1.86
CA GLY A 11 -15.85 8.84 -3.28
C GLY A 11 -14.49 9.29 -3.84
N ASN A 12 -13.42 9.20 -3.05
CA ASN A 12 -12.06 9.50 -3.50
C ASN A 12 -11.26 8.20 -3.55
N ASP A 13 -10.52 8.04 -4.64
CA ASP A 13 -9.63 6.91 -4.82
C ASP A 13 -8.26 7.20 -4.18
N TYR A 14 -7.76 6.22 -3.43
CA TYR A 14 -6.48 6.29 -2.74
C TYR A 14 -5.64 5.05 -3.02
N PHE A 15 -4.34 5.22 -3.10
CA PHE A 15 -3.39 4.12 -3.26
C PHE A 15 -2.71 3.81 -1.92
N TYR A 16 -2.70 2.52 -1.59
CA TYR A 16 -2.04 1.99 -0.42
C TYR A 16 -1.05 0.90 -0.84
N LEU A 17 0.15 0.95 -0.28
CA LEU A 17 1.11 -0.14 -0.35
C LEU A 17 0.87 -1.07 0.83
N PHE A 18 0.45 -2.29 0.55
CA PHE A 18 0.33 -3.32 1.57
C PHE A 18 1.56 -4.22 1.54
N HIS A 19 2.20 -4.40 2.68
CA HIS A 19 3.29 -5.36 2.82
C HIS A 19 3.07 -6.23 4.04
N THR A 20 3.25 -7.54 3.87
CA THR A 20 3.21 -8.49 4.97
C THR A 20 4.62 -8.78 5.41
N VAL A 21 4.92 -8.47 6.67
CA VAL A 21 6.22 -8.74 7.31
C VAL A 21 6.07 -9.87 8.32
N ARG A 22 7.10 -10.71 8.42
CA ARG A 22 7.18 -11.75 9.44
C ARG A 22 7.86 -11.15 10.67
N ASP A 23 7.13 -11.10 11.76
CA ASP A 23 7.60 -10.63 13.06
C ASP A 23 7.66 -11.83 14.00
N GLY A 24 8.81 -12.50 14.01
CA GLY A 24 9.03 -13.78 14.69
C GLY A 24 8.09 -14.88 14.19
N ASN A 25 7.16 -15.31 15.05
CA ASN A 25 6.19 -16.39 14.76
C ASN A 25 4.83 -15.88 14.25
N LYS A 26 4.69 -14.56 14.02
CA LYS A 26 3.45 -13.95 13.54
C LYS A 26 3.67 -13.23 12.20
N PHE A 27 2.62 -13.15 11.41
CA PHE A 27 2.59 -12.34 10.20
C PHE A 27 1.84 -11.04 10.50
N ARG A 28 2.51 -9.90 10.33
CA ARG A 28 1.88 -8.57 10.45
C ARG A 28 1.64 -8.00 9.06
N LYS A 29 0.41 -7.58 8.80
CA LYS A 29 0.05 -6.82 7.60
C LYS A 29 0.25 -5.35 7.92
N LEU A 30 1.18 -4.72 7.23
CA LEU A 30 1.45 -3.31 7.29
C LEU A 30 0.89 -2.64 6.03
N SER A 31 0.41 -1.42 6.18
CA SER A 31 -0.12 -0.60 5.10
C SER A 31 0.48 0.78 5.17
N LYS A 32 1.02 1.25 4.05
CA LYS A 32 1.52 2.61 3.89
C LYS A 32 0.61 3.35 2.91
N TYR A 33 0.11 4.51 3.32
CA TYR A 33 -0.62 5.41 2.45
C TYR A 33 0.35 6.04 1.45
N ILE A 34 0.02 6.00 0.16
CA ILE A 34 0.84 6.59 -0.90
C ILE A 34 0.26 7.93 -1.35
N GLY A 35 -1.07 8.04 -1.49
CA GLY A 35 -1.67 9.28 -1.99
C GLY A 35 -3.04 9.04 -2.64
N LYS A 36 -3.62 10.13 -3.16
CA LYS A 36 -4.77 10.09 -4.09
C LYS A 36 -4.35 9.78 -5.52
N GLU A 37 -3.13 10.15 -5.87
CA GLU A 37 -2.58 9.96 -7.21
C GLU A 37 -1.80 8.64 -7.26
N GLU A 38 -1.87 7.96 -8.41
CA GLU A 38 -1.03 6.81 -8.66
C GLU A 38 0.43 7.30 -8.62
N PRO A 39 1.30 6.73 -7.77
CA PRO A 39 2.69 7.17 -7.73
C PRO A 39 3.27 7.04 -9.14
N PRO A 40 3.95 8.09 -9.66
CA PRO A 40 4.63 7.99 -10.95
C PRO A 40 5.61 6.81 -10.90
N LYS A 41 5.73 6.08 -12.02
CA LYS A 41 6.57 4.87 -12.12
C LYS A 41 8.00 5.07 -11.61
N GLU A 42 8.50 6.30 -11.65
CA GLU A 42 9.83 6.71 -11.20
C GLU A 42 10.10 6.51 -9.70
N GLU A 43 9.06 6.46 -8.84
CA GLU A 43 9.23 6.20 -7.39
C GLU A 43 9.11 4.72 -6.99
N LEU A 44 8.84 3.84 -7.96
CA LEU A 44 8.68 2.40 -7.75
C LEU A 44 9.93 1.58 -8.09
N GLU A 45 10.97 2.19 -8.68
CA GLU A 45 12.28 1.57 -8.97
C GLU A 45 13.28 1.71 -7.81
#